data_AF-A0A538BZX5-F1
#
_entry.id   AF-A0A538BZX5-F1
#
_cell.length_a   1.000
_cell.length_b   1.000
_cell.length_c   1.000
_cell.angle_alpha   90.00
_cell.angle_beta   90.00
_cell.angle_gamma   90.00
#
_symmetry.space_group_name_H-M   'P 1'
#
loop_
_entity.id
_entity.type
_entity.pdbx_description
1 polymer ?
#
loop_
_entity_poly.entity_id
_entity_poly.type
_entity_poly.pdbx_seq_one_letter_code
_entity_poly.pdbx_strand_id
1 'polypeptide(L)' 'MRSVTYSMGVSLDGYIVGPDGGFNWTAPDEKVFRFWIDEIRGVGVHLMGRRLYETMLYWETADQ' A
#
# COMPACT_ATOMS: atom_id res chain seq x y z
N MET A 1 -8.06 -21.51 10.13
CA MET A 1 -8.68 -20.53 9.19
C MET A 1 -7.61 -19.52 8.81
N ARG A 2 -7.63 -18.99 7.58
CA ARG A 2 -6.71 -17.91 7.17
C ARG A 2 -7.29 -16.57 7.63
N SER A 3 -6.45 -15.68 8.14
CA SER A 3 -6.85 -14.30 8.44
C SER A 3 -6.97 -13.49 7.15
N VAL A 4 -7.92 -12.58 7.12
CA VAL A 4 -8.02 -11.55 6.08
C VAL A 4 -7.74 -10.22 6.77
N THR A 5 -6.66 -9.56 6.38
CA THR A 5 -6.22 -8.29 6.96
C THR A 5 -6.45 -7.18 5.95
N TYR A 6 -7.09 -6.10 6.37
CA TYR A 6 -7.16 -4.85 5.61
C TYR A 6 -6.26 -3.82 6.26
N SER A 7 -5.34 -3.25 5.50
CA SER A 7 -4.32 -2.36 6.04
C SER A 7 -3.90 -1.34 4.98
N MET A 8 -3.97 -0.06 5.31
CA MET A 8 -3.69 1.06 4.42
C MET A 8 -3.20 2.28 5.22
N GLY A 9 -2.38 3.13 4.59
CA GLY A 9 -2.18 4.49 5.06
C GLY A 9 -3.44 5.32 4.85
N VAL A 10 -3.85 6.11 5.84
CA VAL A 10 -5.07 6.91 5.81
C VAL A 10 -4.82 8.28 6.44
N SER A 11 -5.42 9.33 5.87
CA SER A 11 -5.40 10.66 6.47
C SER A 11 -6.24 10.71 7.75
N LEU A 12 -6.05 11.77 8.55
CA LEU A 12 -6.81 11.96 9.80
C LEU A 12 -8.33 12.05 9.55
N ASP A 13 -8.73 12.62 8.43
CA ASP A 13 -10.12 12.78 7.98
C ASP A 13 -10.64 11.58 7.16
N GLY A 14 -9.88 10.48 7.07
CA GLY A 14 -10.38 9.18 6.59
C GLY A 14 -10.20 8.90 5.09
N TYR A 15 -9.33 9.63 4.40
CA TYR A 15 -9.08 9.48 2.96
C TYR A 15 -7.76 8.75 2.69
N ILE A 16 -7.76 7.95 1.62
CA ILE A 16 -6.57 7.19 1.13
C ILE A 16 -6.02 7.76 -0.18
N VAL A 17 -6.80 8.62 -0.86
CA VAL A 17 -6.42 9.34 -2.08
C VAL A 17 -6.93 10.77 -2.00
N GLY A 18 -6.24 11.70 -2.67
CA GLY A 18 -6.45 13.14 -2.58
C GLY A 18 -7.47 13.61 -3.62
N PRO A 19 -7.88 14.89 -3.55
CA PRO A 19 -8.87 15.42 -4.49
C PRO A 19 -8.44 15.33 -5.97
N ASP A 20 -7.13 15.32 -6.23
CA ASP A 20 -6.51 15.19 -7.55
C ASP A 20 -6.20 13.75 -7.96
N GLY A 21 -6.51 12.76 -7.11
CA GLY A 21 -6.19 11.35 -7.34
C GLY A 21 -4.78 10.93 -6.89
N GLY A 22 -3.99 11.86 -6.34
CA GLY A 22 -2.65 11.57 -5.79
C GLY A 22 -2.71 10.96 -4.39
N PHE A 23 -1.66 10.21 -4.03
CA PHE A 23 -1.45 9.67 -2.68
C PHE A 23 -0.03 9.98 -2.14
N ASN A 24 0.70 10.89 -2.80
CA ASN A 24 2.09 11.24 -2.50
C ASN A 24 2.24 12.32 -1.40
N TRP A 25 1.18 12.60 -0.64
CA TRP A 25 1.18 13.65 0.40
C TRP A 25 2.16 13.38 1.55
N THR A 26 2.49 12.10 1.81
CA THR A 26 3.46 11.71 2.83
C THR A 26 4.27 10.52 2.34
N ALA A 27 5.60 10.65 2.36
CA ALA A 27 6.47 9.50 2.33
C ALA A 27 6.54 8.89 3.74
N PRO A 28 6.45 7.55 3.90
CA PRO A 28 6.64 6.93 5.20
C PRO A 28 8.07 7.16 5.68
N ASP A 29 8.24 7.34 6.99
CA ASP A 29 9.58 7.26 7.58
C ASP A 29 10.15 5.84 7.42
N GLU A 30 11.48 5.72 7.53
CA GLU A 30 12.16 4.45 7.29
C GLU A 30 11.68 3.31 8.21
N LYS A 31 11.31 3.62 9.46
CA LYS A 31 10.86 2.61 10.43
C LYS A 31 9.47 2.10 10.07
N VAL A 32 8.57 3.01 9.73
CA VAL A 32 7.23 2.68 9.26
C VAL A 32 7.30 1.88 7.96
N PHE A 33 8.15 2.29 7.02
CA PHE A 33 8.35 1.55 5.77
C PHE A 33 8.83 0.13 6.05
N ARG A 34 9.85 -0.05 6.92
CA ARG A 34 10.34 -1.39 7.29
C ARG A 34 9.26 -2.25 7.92
N PHE A 35 8.48 -1.70 8.84
CA PHE A 35 7.33 -2.38 9.44
C PHE A 35 6.38 -2.94 8.38
N TRP A 36 6.00 -2.13 7.39
CA TRP A 36 5.13 -2.57 6.30
C TRP A 36 5.74 -3.68 5.44
N ILE A 37 7.03 -3.59 5.12
CA ILE A 37 7.72 -4.63 4.35
C ILE A 37 7.76 -5.95 5.11
N ASP A 38 8.04 -5.92 6.41
CA ASP A 38 8.08 -7.14 7.23
C ASP A 38 6.68 -7.77 7.37
N GLU A 39 5.63 -6.97 7.51
CA GLU A 39 4.24 -7.46 7.48
C GLU A 39 3.86 -8.09 6.13
N ILE A 40 4.13 -7.40 5.02
CA ILE A 40 3.77 -7.86 3.66
C ILE A 40 4.52 -9.15 3.29
N ARG A 41 5.74 -9.37 3.78
CA ARG A 41 6.48 -10.64 3.58
C ARG A 41 5.75 -11.87 4.11
N GLY A 42 4.90 -11.71 5.12
CA GLY A 42 4.06 -12.79 5.67
C GLY A 42 2.78 -13.05 4.87
N VAL A 43 2.42 -12.17 3.93
CA VAL A 43 1.16 -12.24 3.19
C VAL A 43 1.31 -13.15 1.96
N GLY A 44 0.50 -14.21 1.92
CA GLY A 44 0.51 -15.15 0.79
C GLY A 44 -0.29 -14.71 -0.43
N VAL A 45 -1.27 -13.80 -0.27
CA VAL A 45 -2.16 -13.34 -1.35
C VAL A 45 -2.53 -11.88 -1.13
N HIS A 46 -2.40 -11.05 -2.17
CA HIS A 46 -2.88 -9.67 -2.18
C HIS A 46 -4.19 -9.59 -2.99
N LEU A 47 -5.23 -9.02 -2.38
CA LEU A 47 -6.48 -8.70 -3.06
C LEU A 47 -6.53 -7.20 -3.30
N MET A 48 -6.64 -6.77 -4.55
CA MET A 48 -6.63 -5.36 -4.94
C MET A 48 -7.76 -5.05 -5.90
N GLY A 49 -8.37 -3.87 -5.75
CA GLY A 49 -9.23 -3.30 -6.79
C GLY A 49 -8.40 -2.80 -7.97
N ARG A 50 -9.04 -2.63 -9.14
CA ARG A 50 -8.35 -2.29 -10.41
C ARG A 50 -7.39 -1.09 -10.29
N ARG A 51 -7.83 0.02 -9.70
CA ARG A 51 -7.02 1.24 -9.57
C ARG A 51 -5.77 1.04 -8.71
N LEU A 52 -5.89 0.30 -7.60
CA LEU A 52 -4.75 0.01 -6.74
C LEU A 52 -3.77 -0.94 -7.43
N TYR A 53 -4.28 -1.93 -8.16
CA TYR A 53 -3.47 -2.81 -8.97
C TYR A 53 -2.65 -2.04 -10.02
N GLU A 54 -3.29 -1.13 -10.76
CA GLU A 54 -2.63 -0.26 -11.75
C GLU A 54 -1.49 0.56 -11.13
N THR A 55 -1.67 1.09 -9.91
CA THR A 55 -0.61 1.79 -9.16
C THR A 55 0.56 0.86 -8.80
N MET A 56 0.28 -0.40 -8.49
CA MET A 56 1.30 -1.38 -8.08
C MET A 56 2.12 -1.93 -9.24
N LEU A 57 1.68 -1.75 -10.50
CA LEU A 57 2.41 -2.20 -11.69
C LEU A 57 3.84 -1.68 -11.76
N TYR A 58 4.12 -0.51 -11.17
CA TYR A 58 5.49 0.01 -11.02
C TYR A 58 6.46 -1.04 -10.46
N TRP A 59 6.01 -1.87 -9.52
CA TRP A 59 6.85 -2.87 -8.85
C TRP A 59 7.15 -4.11 -9.70
N GLU A 60 6.44 -4.32 -10.82
CA GLU A 60 6.75 -5.44 -11.74
C GLU A 60 8.04 -5.21 -12.52
N THR A 61 8.50 -3.96 -12.60
CA THR A 61 9.70 -3.56 -13.34
C THR A 61 10.63 -2.67 -12.51
N ALA A 62 10.45 -2.59 -11.19
CA ALA A 62 11.22 -1.68 -10.34
C ALA A 62 12.71 -2.08 -10.19
N ASP A 63 13.05 -3.31 -10.54
CA ASP A 63 14.40 -3.89 -10.53
C ASP A 63 15.10 -3.89 -11.89
N GLN A 64 14.44 -3.43 -12.95
CA GLN A 64 15.04 -3.22 -14.28
C GLN A 64 15.84 -1.92 -14.34
#